data_AF-W2PF76-F1
#
_entry.id   AF-W2PF76-F1
#
_cell.length_a   1.000
_cell.length_b   1.000
_cell.length_c   1.000
_cell.angle_alpha   90.00
_cell.angle_beta   90.00
_cell.angle_gamma   90.00
#
_symmetry.space_group_name_H-M   'P 1'
#
loop_
_entity.id
_entity.type
_entity.pdbx_description
1 polymer ?
#
loop_
_entity_poly.entity_id
_entity_poly.type
_entity_poly.pdbx_seq_one_letter_code
_entity_poly.pdbx_strand_id
1 'polypeptide(L)'
;MPHSPDAVEKASQTYHKPKKIDNHVTPRGIKTRRAGLDIPAGYRGPSAMTVQDWLNRCLFLETIASVAGMVESMARHLRSVRSLQQDDQSIIEESKNERIHQLIFLEMKEPGWLTRMTVFAVQAVTFPAFALAYMVSPRTHQRFVEFLEDEAVKTYTYLLEDMEHGHLDEWCITTAPLTGRNYYDLPDDAKVYDMIEDEARNRDMRRAIVHPIVGLQ
;
A
#
# COMPACT_ATOMS: atom_id res chain seq x y z
N MET A 1 -4.07 -2.90 13.69
CA MET A 1 -5.32 -3.63 13.37
C MET A 1 -4.94 -5.10 13.25
N PRO A 2 -5.75 -6.03 13.75
CA PRO A 2 -6.87 -6.47 12.94
C PRO A 2 -8.11 -5.71 13.40
N HIS A 3 -8.94 -5.31 12.46
CA HIS A 3 -10.32 -4.95 12.77
C HIS A 3 -10.97 -6.16 13.48
N SER A 4 -12.05 -5.96 14.24
CA SER A 4 -12.75 -7.09 14.88
C SER A 4 -12.93 -8.20 13.83
N PRO A 5 -12.63 -9.47 14.16
CA PRO A 5 -12.76 -10.59 13.24
C PRO A 5 -14.11 -10.56 12.50
N ASP A 6 -15.16 -10.13 13.20
CA ASP A 6 -16.52 -9.99 12.67
C ASP A 6 -16.66 -8.91 11.57
N ALA A 7 -15.91 -7.82 11.64
CA ALA A 7 -15.92 -6.76 10.62
C ALA A 7 -15.19 -7.18 9.35
N VAL A 8 -14.07 -7.91 9.50
CA VAL A 8 -13.32 -8.49 8.38
C VAL A 8 -14.10 -9.65 7.75
N GLU A 9 -14.71 -10.50 8.56
CA GLU A 9 -15.54 -11.64 8.11
C GLU A 9 -16.80 -11.16 7.39
N LYS A 10 -17.48 -10.13 7.91
CA LYS A 10 -18.64 -9.54 7.23
C LYS A 10 -18.26 -8.84 5.93
N ALA A 11 -17.08 -8.21 5.86
CA ALA A 11 -16.55 -7.64 4.63
C ALA A 11 -16.17 -8.74 3.62
N SER A 12 -15.57 -9.85 4.07
CA SER A 12 -15.19 -10.99 3.21
C SER A 12 -16.41 -11.69 2.61
N GLN A 13 -17.51 -11.81 3.37
CA GLN A 13 -18.78 -12.39 2.91
C GLN A 13 -19.49 -11.54 1.84
N THR A 14 -19.16 -10.26 1.70
CA THR A 14 -19.83 -9.33 0.77
C THR A 14 -18.98 -9.02 -0.47
N TYR A 15 -17.82 -9.67 -0.62
CA TYR A 15 -16.85 -9.36 -1.66
C TYR A 15 -17.34 -9.69 -3.08
N HIS A 16 -17.08 -8.78 -4.01
CA HIS A 16 -17.14 -8.95 -5.46
C HIS A 16 -15.81 -8.40 -6.02
N LYS A 17 -15.34 -8.90 -7.19
CA LYS A 17 -14.10 -8.44 -7.86
C LYS A 17 -13.92 -6.90 -7.77
N PRO A 18 -12.67 -6.40 -7.63
CA PRO A 18 -12.41 -4.97 -7.38
C PRO A 18 -13.11 -4.12 -8.44
N LYS A 19 -13.99 -3.21 -8.01
CA LYS A 19 -14.73 -2.35 -8.95
C LYS A 19 -13.82 -1.21 -9.43
N LYS A 20 -13.92 -0.86 -10.71
CA LYS A 20 -13.31 0.38 -11.25
C LYS A 20 -13.79 1.58 -10.43
N ILE A 21 -12.81 2.34 -9.92
CA ILE A 21 -13.06 3.51 -9.08
C ILE A 21 -13.37 4.72 -9.97
N ASP A 22 -14.52 5.36 -9.73
CA ASP A 22 -14.91 6.63 -10.36
C ASP A 22 -14.78 7.76 -9.33
N ASN A 23 -13.88 8.74 -9.56
CA ASN A 23 -13.55 9.76 -8.57
C ASN A 23 -14.10 11.15 -8.95
N HIS A 24 -15.02 11.69 -8.14
CA HIS A 24 -15.47 13.09 -8.15
C HIS A 24 -14.52 13.99 -7.33
N VAL A 25 -13.31 14.25 -7.82
CA VAL A 25 -12.40 15.28 -7.27
C VAL A 25 -11.75 16.02 -8.45
N THR A 26 -11.48 17.32 -8.29
CA THR A 26 -11.01 18.21 -9.37
C THR A 26 -9.82 17.59 -10.15
N PRO A 27 -9.93 17.38 -11.48
CA PRO A 27 -9.01 16.54 -12.25
C PRO A 27 -7.52 16.96 -12.20
N ARG A 28 -7.24 18.23 -11.91
CA ARG A 28 -5.89 18.81 -11.98
C ARG A 28 -5.01 18.37 -10.81
N GLY A 29 -5.55 18.32 -9.59
CA GLY A 29 -4.79 17.93 -8.40
C GLY A 29 -4.47 16.44 -8.33
N ILE A 30 -5.33 15.59 -8.91
CA ILE A 30 -5.07 14.14 -9.01
C ILE A 30 -3.94 13.89 -10.01
N LYS A 31 -3.95 14.53 -11.18
CA LYS A 31 -2.90 14.34 -12.21
C LYS A 31 -1.52 14.70 -11.68
N THR A 32 -1.38 15.80 -10.95
CA THR A 32 -0.09 16.20 -10.37
C THR A 32 0.38 15.23 -9.28
N ARG A 33 -0.51 14.81 -8.37
CA ARG A 33 -0.15 13.83 -7.32
C ARG A 33 0.21 12.46 -7.90
N ARG A 34 -0.55 11.99 -8.90
CA ARG A 34 -0.25 10.75 -9.63
C ARG A 34 1.08 10.83 -10.35
N ALA A 35 1.34 11.90 -11.10
CA ALA A 35 2.63 12.08 -11.77
C ALA A 35 3.81 12.04 -10.78
N GLY A 36 3.64 12.58 -9.57
CA GLY A 36 4.62 12.51 -8.49
C GLY A 36 4.91 11.11 -7.95
N LEU A 37 4.00 10.14 -8.15
CA LEU A 37 4.20 8.73 -7.81
C LEU A 37 4.65 7.91 -9.01
N ASP A 38 3.99 8.10 -10.16
CA ASP A 38 4.14 7.28 -11.34
C ASP A 38 5.49 7.49 -12.04
N ILE A 39 5.95 8.75 -12.16
CA ILE A 39 7.21 9.07 -12.85
C ILE A 39 8.41 8.48 -12.07
N PRO A 40 8.56 8.71 -10.75
CA PRO A 40 9.68 8.14 -10.01
C PRO A 40 9.61 6.61 -9.89
N ALA A 41 8.40 6.03 -9.86
CA ALA A 41 8.20 4.58 -9.85
C ALA A 41 8.42 3.92 -11.22
N GLY A 42 8.65 4.70 -12.29
CA GLY A 42 8.82 4.17 -13.65
C GLY A 42 7.54 3.58 -14.25
N TYR A 43 6.36 3.94 -13.74
CA TYR A 43 5.10 3.37 -14.17
C TYR A 43 4.69 3.84 -15.56
N ARG A 44 4.41 2.89 -16.47
CA ARG A 44 4.03 3.17 -17.86
C ARG A 44 2.56 2.85 -18.19
N GLY A 45 1.79 2.40 -17.20
CA GLY A 45 0.40 1.99 -17.36
C GLY A 45 0.23 0.48 -17.52
N PRO A 46 -1.02 -0.03 -17.43
CA PRO A 46 -1.30 -1.45 -17.62
C PRO A 46 -0.81 -1.93 -18.99
N SER A 47 -0.39 -3.19 -19.08
CA SER A 47 0.07 -3.85 -20.31
C SER A 47 1.42 -3.37 -20.89
N ALA A 48 2.02 -2.32 -20.32
CA ALA A 48 3.33 -1.81 -20.70
C ALA A 48 4.42 -2.06 -19.63
N MET A 49 4.06 -2.81 -18.59
CA MET A 49 4.87 -3.05 -17.40
C MET A 49 5.38 -4.48 -17.37
N THR A 50 6.69 -4.65 -17.18
CA THR A 50 7.30 -5.96 -16.94
C THR A 50 7.17 -6.38 -15.48
N VAL A 51 7.45 -7.65 -15.16
CA VAL A 51 7.63 -8.15 -13.78
C VAL A 51 8.53 -7.22 -12.96
N GLN A 52 9.66 -6.80 -13.51
CA GLN A 52 10.61 -5.93 -12.81
C GLN A 52 10.05 -4.51 -12.60
N ASP A 53 9.30 -3.98 -13.57
CA ASP A 53 8.67 -2.67 -13.41
C ASP A 53 7.59 -2.73 -12.31
N TRP A 54 6.79 -3.81 -12.24
CA TRP A 54 5.79 -4.00 -11.19
C TRP A 54 6.43 -4.17 -9.81
N LEU A 55 7.50 -4.94 -9.69
CA LEU A 55 8.28 -5.04 -8.44
C LEU A 55 8.81 -3.69 -7.98
N ASN A 56 9.36 -2.89 -8.91
CA ASN A 56 9.87 -1.57 -8.58
C ASN A 56 8.75 -0.64 -8.12
N ARG A 57 7.59 -0.68 -8.79
CA ARG A 57 6.42 0.12 -8.41
C ARG A 57 5.89 -0.27 -7.03
N CYS A 58 5.65 -1.55 -6.78
CA CYS A 58 5.18 -2.02 -5.47
C CYS A 58 6.19 -1.65 -4.39
N LEU A 59 7.48 -1.98 -4.57
CA LEU A 59 8.53 -1.63 -3.61
C LEU A 59 8.57 -0.13 -3.30
N PHE A 60 8.45 0.72 -4.34
CA PHE A 60 8.41 2.16 -4.17
C PHE A 60 7.20 2.60 -3.34
N LEU A 61 6.00 2.14 -3.68
CA LEU A 61 4.77 2.52 -2.98
C LEU A 61 4.75 2.02 -1.53
N GLU A 62 5.15 0.76 -1.28
CA GLU A 62 5.23 0.22 0.09
C GLU A 62 6.26 0.97 0.96
N THR A 63 7.35 1.45 0.34
CA THR A 63 8.32 2.31 1.03
C THR A 63 7.68 3.62 1.48
N ILE A 64 6.88 4.26 0.62
CA ILE A 64 6.19 5.51 0.95
C ILE A 64 5.13 5.28 2.04
N ALA A 65 4.31 4.23 1.88
CA ALA A 65 3.23 3.90 2.80
C ALA A 65 3.76 3.62 4.22
N SER A 66 4.81 2.80 4.33
CA SER A 66 5.43 2.47 5.62
C SER A 66 6.00 3.72 6.33
N VAL A 67 6.62 4.65 5.59
CA VAL A 67 7.13 5.91 6.17
C VAL A 67 5.98 6.83 6.59
N ALA A 68 4.92 6.96 5.79
CA ALA A 68 3.78 7.83 6.08
C ALA A 68 3.13 7.45 7.42
N GLY A 69 2.77 6.18 7.59
CA GLY A 69 2.15 5.70 8.83
C GLY A 69 3.09 5.81 10.03
N MET A 70 4.40 5.59 9.86
CA MET A 70 5.36 5.72 10.96
C MET A 70 5.50 7.17 11.44
N VAL A 71 5.46 8.14 10.52
CA VAL A 71 5.45 9.57 10.87
C VAL A 71 4.19 9.93 11.65
N GLU A 72 3.02 9.47 11.19
CA GLU A 72 1.76 9.71 11.91
C GLU A 72 1.76 9.05 13.29
N SER A 73 2.17 7.79 13.38
CA SER A 73 2.31 7.05 14.62
C SER A 73 3.25 7.77 15.59
N MET A 74 4.42 8.21 15.13
CA MET A 74 5.37 8.96 15.95
C MET A 74 4.76 10.26 16.47
N ALA A 75 4.06 11.02 15.62
CA ALA A 75 3.43 12.27 16.02
C ALA A 75 2.29 12.06 17.04
N ARG A 76 1.48 11.01 16.86
CA ARG A 76 0.42 10.61 17.82
C ARG A 76 1.02 10.12 19.14
N HIS A 77 2.07 9.31 19.09
CA HIS A 77 2.81 8.86 20.26
C HIS A 77 3.36 10.03 21.09
N LEU A 78 4.04 10.99 20.45
CA LEU A 78 4.51 12.21 21.13
C LEU A 78 3.37 13.04 21.71
N ARG A 79 2.20 13.08 21.04
CA ARG A 79 0.99 13.71 21.57
C ARG A 79 0.45 12.99 22.80
N SER A 80 0.40 11.67 22.79
CA SER A 80 0.01 10.84 23.93
C SER A 80 0.91 11.09 25.14
N VAL A 81 2.24 11.07 24.93
CA VAL A 81 3.22 11.34 26.01
C VAL A 81 3.03 12.72 26.62
N ARG A 82 2.91 13.78 25.81
CA ARG A 82 2.77 15.16 26.34
C ARG A 82 1.39 15.46 26.92
N SER A 83 0.37 14.68 26.58
CA SER A 83 -0.99 14.81 27.12
C SER A 83 -1.28 13.86 28.27
N LEU A 84 -0.40 12.88 28.52
CA LEU A 84 -0.58 11.80 29.49
C LEU A 84 -1.86 10.99 29.25
N GLN A 85 -2.26 10.84 27.98
CA GLN A 85 -3.46 10.11 27.55
C GLN A 85 -3.09 8.87 26.75
N GLN A 86 -3.93 7.83 26.82
CA GLN A 86 -3.77 6.63 26.00
C GLN A 86 -4.02 6.95 24.52
N ASP A 87 -3.24 6.33 23.63
CA ASP A 87 -3.41 6.40 22.18
C ASP A 87 -3.49 4.99 21.58
N ASP A 88 -4.31 4.88 20.54
CA ASP A 88 -4.51 3.65 19.79
C ASP A 88 -3.28 3.33 18.92
N GLN A 89 -2.75 2.11 19.07
CA GLN A 89 -1.59 1.59 18.35
C GLN A 89 -1.93 1.06 16.94
N SER A 90 -3.16 1.21 16.47
CA SER A 90 -3.59 0.70 15.16
C SER A 90 -2.68 1.15 14.00
N ILE A 91 -2.26 2.42 13.97
CA ILE A 91 -1.44 2.99 12.89
C ILE A 91 0.00 2.46 12.89
N ILE A 92 0.60 2.24 14.07
CA ILE A 92 1.95 1.66 14.12
C ILE A 92 1.93 0.22 13.58
N GLU A 93 0.89 -0.53 13.90
CA GLU A 93 0.70 -1.89 13.38
C GLU A 93 0.46 -1.88 11.86
N GLU A 94 -0.32 -0.93 11.35
CA GLU A 94 -0.49 -0.74 9.90
C GLU A 94 0.82 -0.36 9.20
N SER A 95 1.66 0.47 9.81
CA SER A 95 2.97 0.85 9.25
C SER A 95 3.94 -0.33 9.19
N LYS A 96 3.89 -1.21 10.20
CA LYS A 96 4.61 -2.49 10.22
C LYS A 96 4.06 -3.44 9.17
N ASN A 97 2.75 -3.41 8.93
CA ASN A 97 2.09 -4.19 7.90
C ASN A 97 2.63 -3.87 6.50
N GLU A 98 2.69 -2.59 6.14
CA GLU A 98 3.23 -2.15 4.85
C GLU A 98 4.74 -2.49 4.72
N ARG A 99 5.47 -2.56 5.85
CA ARG A 99 6.85 -3.06 5.85
C ARG A 99 6.93 -4.55 5.52
N ILE A 100 5.97 -5.38 5.95
CA ILE A 100 5.91 -6.79 5.57
C ILE A 100 5.65 -6.92 4.07
N HIS A 101 4.69 -6.16 3.53
CA HIS A 101 4.43 -6.12 2.08
C HIS A 101 5.70 -5.76 1.30
N GLN A 102 6.43 -4.74 1.75
CA GLN A 102 7.72 -4.36 1.18
C GLN A 102 8.75 -5.52 1.20
N LEU A 103 8.81 -6.28 2.30
CA LEU A 103 9.73 -7.41 2.44
C LEU A 103 9.37 -8.57 1.51
N ILE A 104 8.08 -8.83 1.30
CA ILE A 104 7.60 -9.84 0.35
C ILE A 104 8.14 -9.54 -1.06
N PHE A 105 7.99 -8.29 -1.53
CA PHE A 105 8.51 -7.90 -2.86
C PHE A 105 10.05 -7.91 -2.94
N LEU A 106 10.74 -7.68 -1.81
CA LEU A 106 12.20 -7.82 -1.74
C LEU A 106 12.66 -9.27 -1.75
N GLU A 107 11.85 -10.24 -1.32
CA GLU A 107 12.18 -11.67 -1.44
C GLU A 107 12.06 -12.13 -2.91
N MET A 108 11.17 -11.51 -3.68
CA MET A 108 10.99 -11.75 -5.12
C MET A 108 12.03 -11.06 -6.00
N LYS A 109 12.88 -10.19 -5.43
CA LYS A 109 13.83 -9.36 -6.17
C LYS A 109 15.19 -9.40 -5.48
N GLU A 110 16.26 -9.80 -6.15
CA GLU A 110 17.60 -9.62 -5.58
C GLU A 110 17.93 -8.11 -5.44
N PRO A 111 18.01 -7.55 -4.22
CA PRO A 111 18.17 -6.11 -4.06
C PRO A 111 19.63 -5.71 -4.29
N GLY A 112 19.91 -5.26 -5.51
CA GLY A 112 21.18 -4.64 -5.86
C GLY A 112 21.41 -3.29 -5.15
N TRP A 113 22.61 -2.73 -5.34
CA TRP A 113 22.99 -1.45 -4.76
C TRP A 113 22.05 -0.30 -5.20
N LEU A 114 21.62 -0.32 -6.48
CA LEU A 114 20.68 0.67 -7.03
C LEU A 114 19.35 0.67 -6.27
N THR A 115 18.75 -0.51 -6.07
CA THR A 115 17.50 -0.65 -5.32
C THR A 115 17.63 -0.07 -3.91
N ARG A 116 18.73 -0.35 -3.22
CA ARG A 116 19.00 0.17 -1.87
C ARG A 116 19.14 1.70 -1.86
N MET A 117 19.84 2.27 -2.84
CA MET A 117 19.97 3.72 -2.98
C MET A 117 18.63 4.38 -3.30
N THR A 118 17.78 3.75 -4.12
CA THR A 118 16.43 4.23 -4.38
C THR A 118 15.58 4.23 -3.12
N VAL A 119 15.56 3.13 -2.35
CA VAL A 119 14.81 3.07 -1.08
C VAL A 119 15.28 4.16 -0.12
N PHE A 120 16.60 4.33 0.04
CA PHE A 120 17.18 5.38 0.86
C PHE A 120 16.77 6.79 0.39
N ALA A 121 16.87 7.06 -0.92
CA ALA A 121 16.49 8.36 -1.49
C ALA A 121 14.99 8.65 -1.29
N VAL A 122 14.13 7.65 -1.49
CA VAL A 122 12.69 7.78 -1.24
C VAL A 122 12.45 8.15 0.22
N GLN A 123 13.04 7.43 1.17
CA GLN A 123 12.91 7.73 2.60
C GLN A 123 13.42 9.13 2.96
N ALA A 124 14.58 9.52 2.42
CA ALA A 124 15.19 10.82 2.66
C ALA A 124 14.32 12.00 2.19
N VAL A 125 13.47 11.78 1.18
CA VAL A 125 12.53 12.78 0.68
C VAL A 125 11.17 12.71 1.39
N THR A 126 10.61 11.50 1.55
CA THR A 126 9.25 11.33 2.08
C THR A 126 9.16 11.57 3.58
N PHE A 127 10.16 11.16 4.36
CA PHE A 127 10.16 11.37 5.81
C PHE A 127 10.04 12.86 6.18
N PRO A 128 10.94 13.76 5.75
CA PRO A 128 10.83 15.17 6.11
C PRO A 128 9.58 15.83 5.51
N ALA A 129 9.16 15.43 4.30
CA ALA A 129 7.95 15.95 3.67
C ALA A 129 6.69 15.61 4.47
N PHE A 130 6.53 14.35 4.90
CA PHE A 130 5.40 13.92 5.72
C PHE A 130 5.46 14.49 7.13
N ALA A 131 6.65 14.57 7.73
CA ALA A 131 6.80 15.19 9.05
C ALA A 131 6.36 16.66 9.01
N LEU A 132 6.82 17.42 8.01
CA LEU A 132 6.42 18.82 7.83
C LEU A 132 4.92 18.94 7.53
N ALA A 133 4.39 18.11 6.64
CA ALA A 133 2.96 18.11 6.31
C ALA A 133 2.09 17.83 7.55
N TYR A 134 2.47 16.84 8.37
CA TYR A 134 1.75 16.52 9.60
C TYR A 134 1.83 17.66 10.61
N MET A 135 3.01 18.27 10.79
CA MET A 135 3.18 19.40 11.73
C MET A 135 2.36 20.62 11.31
N VAL A 136 2.30 20.93 10.02
CA VAL A 136 1.58 22.11 9.50
C VAL A 136 0.07 21.84 9.42
N SER A 137 -0.33 20.67 8.94
CA SER A 137 -1.73 20.30 8.77
C SER A 137 -1.91 18.79 8.79
N PRO A 138 -2.26 18.20 9.95
CA PRO A 138 -2.59 16.78 10.07
C PRO A 138 -3.68 16.34 9.08
N ARG A 139 -4.65 17.22 8.80
CA ARG A 139 -5.71 16.98 7.81
C ARG A 139 -5.16 16.81 6.40
N THR A 140 -4.14 17.58 6.03
CA THR A 140 -3.49 17.47 4.71
C THR A 140 -2.71 16.16 4.60
N HIS A 141 -2.04 15.76 5.69
CA HIS A 141 -1.36 14.46 5.76
C HIS A 141 -2.35 13.30 5.59
N GLN A 142 -3.45 13.28 6.34
CA GLN A 142 -4.47 12.23 6.27
C GLN A 142 -5.08 12.10 4.87
N ARG A 143 -5.47 13.21 4.24
CA ARG A 143 -5.95 13.21 2.85
C ARG A 143 -4.92 12.71 1.83
N PHE A 144 -3.64 12.83 2.14
CA PHE A 144 -2.59 12.28 1.29
C PHE A 144 -2.45 10.77 1.50
N VAL A 145 -2.53 10.28 2.74
CA VAL A 145 -2.55 8.84 3.05
C VAL A 145 -3.75 8.15 2.40
N GLU A 146 -4.95 8.73 2.50
CA GLU A 146 -6.16 8.23 1.80
C GLU A 146 -5.94 8.13 0.28
N PHE A 147 -5.24 9.11 -0.29
CA PHE A 147 -4.90 9.09 -1.71
C PHE A 147 -3.90 7.96 -2.04
N LEU A 148 -2.95 7.66 -1.16
CA LEU A 148 -2.05 6.52 -1.34
C LEU A 148 -2.81 5.20 -1.27
N GLU A 149 -3.77 5.05 -0.36
CA GLU A 149 -4.63 3.86 -0.28
C GLU A 149 -5.43 3.65 -1.58
N ASP A 150 -6.04 4.71 -2.11
CA ASP A 150 -6.75 4.66 -3.39
C ASP A 150 -5.84 4.25 -4.55
N GLU A 151 -4.59 4.75 -4.59
CA GLU A 151 -3.62 4.38 -5.61
C GLU A 151 -3.07 2.96 -5.41
N ALA A 152 -2.99 2.47 -4.17
CA ALA A 152 -2.63 1.09 -3.88
C ALA A 152 -3.70 0.14 -4.42
N VAL A 153 -4.99 0.36 -4.10
CA VAL A 153 -6.09 -0.48 -4.63
C VAL A 153 -6.06 -0.53 -6.17
N LYS A 154 -5.85 0.60 -6.84
CA LYS A 154 -5.73 0.64 -8.31
C LYS A 154 -4.50 -0.11 -8.81
N THR A 155 -3.36 0.05 -8.12
CA THR A 155 -2.11 -0.62 -8.49
C THR A 155 -2.28 -2.13 -8.46
N TYR A 156 -2.85 -2.69 -7.39
CA TYR A 156 -3.09 -4.13 -7.29
C TYR A 156 -4.19 -4.63 -8.23
N THR A 157 -5.21 -3.82 -8.50
CA THR A 157 -6.23 -4.14 -9.52
C THR A 157 -5.59 -4.28 -10.90
N TYR A 158 -4.80 -3.30 -11.33
CA TYR A 158 -4.12 -3.33 -12.63
C TYR A 158 -3.05 -4.42 -12.71
N LEU A 159 -2.37 -4.70 -11.59
CA LEU A 159 -1.42 -5.80 -11.52
C LEU A 159 -2.12 -7.14 -11.77
N LEU A 160 -3.25 -7.41 -11.11
CA LEU A 160 -4.06 -8.60 -11.35
C LEU A 160 -4.56 -8.67 -12.80
N GLU A 161 -5.03 -7.57 -13.36
CA GLU A 161 -5.44 -7.51 -14.77
C GLU A 161 -4.28 -7.88 -15.70
N ASP A 162 -3.05 -7.42 -15.45
CA ASP A 162 -1.87 -7.80 -16.26
C ASP A 162 -1.51 -9.28 -16.09
N MET A 163 -1.73 -9.88 -14.91
CA MET A 163 -1.56 -11.32 -14.70
C MET A 163 -2.64 -12.12 -15.45
N GLU A 164 -3.91 -11.72 -15.38
CA GLU A 164 -5.04 -12.37 -16.06
C GLU A 164 -4.94 -12.30 -17.59
N HIS A 165 -4.35 -11.24 -18.14
CA HIS A 165 -4.13 -11.08 -19.59
C HIS A 165 -2.82 -11.71 -20.09
N GLY A 166 -2.06 -12.39 -19.22
CA GLY A 166 -0.84 -13.11 -19.59
C GLY A 166 0.39 -12.22 -19.79
N HIS A 167 0.38 -10.98 -19.30
CA HIS A 167 1.57 -10.12 -19.32
C HIS A 167 2.59 -10.50 -18.23
N LEU A 168 2.16 -11.31 -17.25
CA LEU A 168 2.96 -11.72 -16.08
C LEU A 168 2.83 -13.23 -15.79
N ASP A 169 2.78 -14.07 -16.83
CA ASP A 169 2.61 -15.53 -16.72
C ASP A 169 3.58 -16.20 -15.73
N GLU A 170 4.80 -15.67 -15.61
CA GLU A 170 5.81 -16.13 -14.64
C GLU A 170 5.24 -16.15 -13.21
N TRP A 171 4.49 -15.14 -12.81
CA TRP A 171 3.93 -15.02 -11.46
C TRP A 171 2.70 -15.92 -11.25
N CYS A 172 2.07 -16.38 -12.33
CA CYS A 172 0.98 -17.35 -12.25
C CYS A 172 1.48 -18.77 -11.96
N ILE A 173 2.77 -19.06 -12.20
CA ILE A 173 3.37 -20.39 -11.98
C ILE A 173 4.44 -20.41 -10.89
N THR A 174 5.00 -19.25 -10.53
CA THR A 174 6.01 -19.12 -9.48
C THR A 174 5.36 -19.24 -8.11
N THR A 175 5.92 -20.10 -7.27
CA THR A 175 5.52 -20.21 -5.86
C THR A 175 5.78 -18.90 -5.13
N ALA A 176 4.80 -18.43 -4.36
CA ALA A 176 4.92 -17.20 -3.59
C ALA A 176 6.06 -17.28 -2.54
N PRO A 177 6.72 -16.16 -2.24
CA PRO A 177 7.70 -16.04 -1.17
C PRO A 177 7.21 -16.63 0.15
N LEU A 178 8.10 -17.23 0.93
CA LEU A 178 7.71 -17.85 2.21
C LEU A 178 7.14 -16.79 3.17
N THR A 179 7.73 -15.59 3.17
CA THR A 179 7.23 -14.46 3.98
C THR A 179 5.78 -14.13 3.62
N GLY A 180 5.44 -14.13 2.33
CA GLY A 180 4.09 -13.83 1.85
C GLY A 180 3.10 -14.94 2.19
N ARG A 181 3.47 -16.20 1.95
CA ARG A 181 2.62 -17.34 2.29
C ARG A 181 2.29 -17.40 3.77
N ASN A 182 3.28 -17.19 4.63
CA ASN A 182 3.05 -17.17 6.08
C ASN A 182 2.19 -15.98 6.53
N TYR A 183 2.36 -14.82 5.90
CA TYR A 183 1.64 -13.61 6.27
C TYR A 183 0.15 -13.67 5.89
N TYR A 184 -0.17 -14.23 4.72
CA TYR A 184 -1.54 -14.40 4.22
C TYR A 184 -2.17 -15.76 4.56
N ASP A 185 -1.47 -16.60 5.33
CA ASP A 185 -1.89 -17.97 5.66
C ASP A 185 -2.25 -18.82 4.42
N LEU A 186 -1.37 -18.77 3.41
CA LEU A 186 -1.56 -19.46 2.13
C LEU A 186 -0.94 -20.87 2.14
N PRO A 187 -1.48 -21.81 1.34
CA PRO A 187 -0.90 -23.14 1.14
C PRO A 187 0.57 -23.12 0.69
N ASP A 188 1.29 -24.21 0.93
CA ASP A 188 2.73 -24.30 0.63
C ASP A 188 3.07 -24.17 -0.86
N ASP A 189 2.14 -24.53 -1.74
CA ASP A 189 2.26 -24.47 -3.19
C ASP A 189 1.57 -23.24 -3.79
N ALA A 190 1.07 -22.31 -2.97
CA ALA A 190 0.43 -21.07 -3.41
C ALA A 190 1.35 -20.26 -4.33
N LYS A 191 0.77 -19.71 -5.39
CA LYS A 191 1.46 -18.92 -6.41
C LYS A 191 1.51 -17.46 -6.03
N VAL A 192 2.40 -16.71 -6.69
CA VAL A 192 2.44 -15.25 -6.54
C VAL A 192 1.08 -14.65 -6.91
N TYR A 193 0.35 -15.22 -7.89
CA TYR A 193 -1.03 -14.84 -8.17
C TYR A 193 -1.94 -14.89 -6.94
N ASP A 194 -1.98 -16.02 -6.23
CA ASP A 194 -2.85 -16.20 -5.06
C ASP A 194 -2.53 -15.18 -3.95
N MET A 195 -1.24 -14.89 -3.77
CA MET A 195 -0.76 -13.88 -2.82
C MET A 195 -1.18 -12.46 -3.21
N ILE A 196 -1.05 -12.10 -4.49
CA ILE A 196 -1.46 -10.78 -5.00
C ILE A 196 -2.98 -10.63 -4.97
N GLU A 197 -3.73 -11.70 -5.22
CA GLU A 197 -5.19 -11.71 -5.09
C GLU A 197 -5.63 -11.42 -3.64
N ASP A 198 -5.02 -12.10 -2.66
CA ASP A 198 -5.35 -11.85 -1.26
C ASP A 198 -4.98 -10.43 -0.82
N GLU A 199 -3.83 -9.92 -1.26
CA GLU A 199 -3.44 -8.54 -0.98
C GLU A 199 -4.40 -7.51 -1.60
N ALA A 200 -4.79 -7.69 -2.86
CA ALA A 200 -5.76 -6.82 -3.52
C ALA A 200 -7.11 -6.81 -2.79
N ARG A 201 -7.55 -8.00 -2.34
CA ARG A 201 -8.76 -8.17 -1.56
C ARG A 201 -8.66 -7.46 -0.20
N ASN A 202 -7.56 -7.64 0.53
CA ASN A 202 -7.33 -7.01 1.82
C ASN A 202 -7.32 -5.48 1.74
N ARG A 203 -6.73 -4.92 0.66
CA ARG A 203 -6.74 -3.47 0.41
C ARG A 203 -8.13 -2.93 0.08
N ASP A 204 -8.92 -3.64 -0.73
CA ASP A 204 -10.28 -3.20 -1.06
C ASP A 204 -11.21 -3.23 0.18
N MET A 205 -11.10 -4.28 1.00
CA MET A 205 -11.82 -4.35 2.28
C MET A 205 -11.43 -3.21 3.22
N ARG A 206 -10.13 -2.94 3.38
CA ARG A 206 -9.64 -1.84 4.21
C ARG A 206 -10.19 -0.50 3.74
N ARG A 207 -10.12 -0.23 2.43
CA ARG A 207 -10.63 0.98 1.82
C ARG A 207 -12.12 1.18 2.12
N ALA A 208 -12.92 0.11 2.01
CA ALA A 208 -14.35 0.15 2.32
C ALA A 208 -14.66 0.46 3.80
N ILE A 209 -13.76 0.12 4.72
CA ILE A 209 -13.89 0.43 6.15
C ILE A 209 -13.42 1.86 6.47
N VAL A 210 -12.30 2.30 5.91
CA VAL A 210 -11.64 3.57 6.25
C VAL A 210 -12.35 4.78 5.61
N HIS A 211 -12.70 4.71 4.32
CA HIS A 211 -13.28 5.84 3.59
C HIS A 211 -14.58 6.39 4.22
N PRO A 212 -15.55 5.56 4.68
CA PRO A 212 -16.75 6.06 5.34
C PRO A 212 -16.49 6.76 6.69
N ILE A 213 -15.42 6.39 7.39
CA ILE A 213 -15.11 6.93 8.72
C ILE A 213 -14.51 8.33 8.61
N VAL A 214 -13.65 8.56 7.61
CA VAL A 214 -12.99 9.86 7.44
C VAL A 214 -13.87 10.89 6.75
N GLY A 215 -14.85 10.46 5.94
CA GLY A 215 -15.85 11.35 5.32
C GLY A 215 -16.83 12.02 6.30
N LEU A 216 -16.78 11.69 7.59
CA LEU A 216 -17.65 12.21 8.65
C LEU A 216 -16.94 13.13 9.68
N GLN A 217 -15.68 13.53 9.43
CA GLN A 217 -14.90 14.45 10.30
C GLN A 217 -14.49 15.74 9.61
#